data_AF-A0AAJ2NI51-F1
#
_entry.id   AF-A0AAJ2NI51-F1
#
_cell.length_a   1.000
_cell.length_b   1.000
_cell.length_c   1.000
_cell.angle_alpha   90.00
_cell.angle_beta   90.00
_cell.angle_gamma   90.00
#
_symmetry.space_group_name_H-M   'P 1'
#
loop_
_entity.id
_entity.type
_entity.pdbx_description
1 polymer ?
#
loop_
_entity_poly.entity_id
_entity_poly.type
_entity_poly.pdbx_seq_one_letter_code
_entity_poly.pdbx_strand_id
1 'polypeptide(L)'
;MYALTHGRIYTGHDILDDHAIVIANGLIERVCPLAELPPEIEQRSLNGAVISPGFIDVQLNGCGGVQFNDTADAVTVETLEIMQKANEKSGCTSYLPTLITSSDDLMKHGIRVMREYLAKHPNQALGLHLEGPWLNMVKKGTHNPNYVRKPDAELVDYMCANADVITKVTLAPEMTGTDVISKLAAAGIIVSAGHSNATLKEAKAGFRAGITFATHLYNAMPYITGREPGLVGAILDEPDVYCGIIADGLHVDYTNIRNAKRLKGDKLCLVTDATAPAGANIEQFIFAGKTIYYRNGLCVDENGTLSGSALTMIEGVRNLVEYCGIALDEVLRMATLYPARAMGVDKQLGGIAPGMVANLTAFTHDYKIIKTIVNGNEVVTE
;
A
#
# COMPACT_ATOMS: atom_id res chain seq x y z
N MET A 1 4.08 -29.72 -4.76
CA MET A 1 3.16 -29.13 -5.76
C MET A 1 1.75 -29.49 -5.34
N TYR A 2 0.81 -28.57 -5.46
CA TYR A 2 -0.61 -28.80 -5.17
C TYR A 2 -1.48 -27.90 -6.07
N ALA A 3 -2.77 -28.18 -6.16
CA ALA A 3 -3.73 -27.38 -6.90
C ALA A 3 -4.78 -26.77 -5.98
N LEU A 4 -5.07 -25.49 -6.16
CA LEU A 4 -6.26 -24.84 -5.59
C LEU A 4 -7.43 -25.03 -6.57
N THR A 5 -8.56 -25.51 -6.06
CA THR A 5 -9.72 -25.94 -6.88
C THR A 5 -11.03 -25.43 -6.30
N HIS A 6 -12.12 -25.54 -7.05
CA HIS A 6 -13.48 -25.25 -6.57
C HIS A 6 -13.63 -23.84 -5.97
N GLY A 7 -13.11 -22.82 -6.66
CA GLY A 7 -13.28 -21.41 -6.32
C GLY A 7 -13.39 -20.57 -7.58
N ARG A 8 -13.89 -19.34 -7.45
CA ARG A 8 -13.94 -18.37 -8.56
C ARG A 8 -12.63 -17.60 -8.61
N ILE A 9 -11.87 -17.77 -9.68
CA ILE A 9 -10.50 -17.25 -9.82
C ILE A 9 -10.53 -15.90 -10.53
N TYR A 10 -10.02 -14.87 -9.86
CA TYR A 10 -9.78 -13.54 -10.45
C TYR A 10 -8.30 -13.42 -10.79
N THR A 11 -7.95 -13.47 -12.07
CA THR A 11 -6.53 -13.48 -12.50
C THR A 11 -5.88 -12.10 -12.49
N GLY A 12 -6.70 -11.05 -12.37
CA GLY A 12 -6.35 -9.67 -12.68
C GLY A 12 -6.89 -9.23 -14.05
N HIS A 13 -7.13 -10.17 -14.97
CA HIS A 13 -7.66 -9.89 -16.31
C HIS A 13 -9.00 -10.59 -16.58
N ASP A 14 -9.13 -11.82 -16.11
CA ASP A 14 -10.27 -12.69 -16.35
C ASP A 14 -10.87 -13.20 -15.04
N ILE A 15 -12.14 -13.57 -15.12
CA ILE A 15 -12.86 -14.28 -14.06
C ILE A 15 -13.08 -15.70 -14.57
N LEU A 16 -12.47 -16.67 -13.90
CA LEU A 16 -12.51 -18.08 -14.32
C LEU A 16 -13.31 -18.90 -13.32
N ASP A 17 -14.33 -19.58 -13.83
CA ASP A 17 -15.05 -20.67 -13.17
C ASP A 17 -14.52 -22.01 -13.74
N ASP A 18 -14.67 -23.12 -13.01
CA ASP A 18 -14.22 -24.47 -13.41
C ASP A 18 -12.72 -24.59 -13.79
N HIS A 19 -11.89 -23.73 -13.20
CA HIS A 19 -10.43 -23.72 -13.34
C HIS A 19 -9.73 -24.05 -12.02
N ALA A 20 -8.43 -24.32 -12.11
CA ALA A 20 -7.54 -24.59 -10.99
C ALA A 20 -6.23 -23.80 -11.11
N ILE A 21 -5.62 -23.51 -9.97
CA ILE A 21 -4.29 -22.88 -9.88
C ILE A 21 -3.32 -23.93 -9.35
N VAL A 22 -2.31 -24.28 -10.15
CA VAL A 22 -1.25 -25.22 -9.73
C VAL A 22 -0.07 -24.44 -9.19
N ILE A 23 0.38 -24.79 -7.99
CA ILE A 23 1.45 -24.13 -7.26
C ILE A 23 2.62 -25.09 -7.07
N ALA A 24 3.81 -24.65 -7.43
CA ALA A 24 5.06 -25.39 -7.26
C ALA A 24 6.22 -24.44 -6.94
N ASN A 25 7.07 -24.82 -5.99
CA ASN A 25 8.29 -24.08 -5.63
C ASN A 25 8.06 -22.59 -5.35
N GLY A 26 6.93 -22.27 -4.71
CA GLY A 26 6.54 -20.90 -4.38
C GLY A 26 6.04 -20.03 -5.55
N LEU A 27 5.87 -20.63 -6.73
CA LEU A 27 5.36 -19.97 -7.93
C LEU A 27 4.04 -20.58 -8.38
N ILE A 28 3.28 -19.80 -9.14
CA ILE A 28 2.14 -20.27 -9.92
C ILE A 28 2.71 -20.98 -11.14
N GLU A 29 2.57 -22.29 -11.20
CA GLU A 29 3.08 -23.10 -12.32
C GLU A 29 2.15 -22.99 -13.53
N ARG A 30 0.83 -23.09 -13.30
CA ARG A 30 -0.20 -22.94 -14.33
C ARG A 30 -1.56 -22.59 -13.77
N VAL A 31 -2.39 -21.99 -14.62
CA VAL A 31 -3.84 -21.85 -14.45
C VAL A 31 -4.50 -22.58 -15.60
N CYS A 32 -5.36 -23.56 -15.32
CA CYS A 32 -5.96 -24.43 -16.36
C CYS A 32 -7.37 -24.88 -15.96
N PRO A 33 -8.20 -25.36 -16.91
CA PRO A 33 -9.46 -26.03 -16.59
C PRO A 33 -9.25 -27.17 -15.58
N LEU A 34 -10.23 -27.39 -14.70
CA LEU A 34 -10.17 -28.43 -13.67
C LEU A 34 -9.95 -29.83 -14.28
N ALA A 35 -10.52 -30.09 -15.46
CA ALA A 35 -10.39 -31.35 -16.19
C ALA A 35 -8.96 -31.65 -16.68
N GLU A 36 -8.07 -30.65 -16.71
CA GLU A 36 -6.67 -30.80 -17.15
C GLU A 36 -5.68 -31.01 -15.98
N LEU A 37 -6.21 -31.13 -14.75
CA LEU A 37 -5.38 -31.45 -13.60
C LEU A 37 -4.83 -32.88 -13.68
N PRO A 38 -3.57 -33.11 -13.28
CA PRO A 38 -3.02 -34.46 -13.15
C PRO A 38 -3.83 -35.28 -12.16
N PRO A 39 -4.14 -36.57 -12.43
CA PRO A 39 -4.98 -37.39 -11.56
C PRO A 39 -4.48 -37.51 -10.10
N GLU A 40 -3.17 -37.40 -9.88
CA GLU A 40 -2.53 -37.63 -8.58
C GLU A 40 -2.13 -36.32 -7.86
N ILE A 41 -2.45 -35.14 -8.40
CA ILE A 41 -2.10 -33.87 -7.74
C ILE A 41 -2.92 -33.69 -6.46
N GLU A 42 -2.27 -33.25 -5.38
CA GLU A 42 -2.98 -32.83 -4.17
C GLU A 42 -3.92 -31.67 -4.51
N GLN A 43 -5.23 -31.86 -4.32
CA GLN A 43 -6.23 -30.82 -4.55
C GLN A 43 -6.70 -30.23 -3.23
N ARG A 44 -6.65 -28.92 -3.12
CA ARG A 44 -7.15 -28.14 -1.99
C ARG A 44 -8.36 -27.36 -2.46
N SER A 45 -9.54 -27.74 -1.97
CA SER A 45 -10.80 -27.06 -2.28
C SER A 45 -10.84 -25.69 -1.61
N LEU A 46 -11.33 -24.69 -2.36
CA LEU A 46 -11.67 -23.36 -1.88
C LEU A 46 -13.14 -23.23 -1.47
N ASN A 47 -13.91 -24.33 -1.56
CA ASN A 47 -15.32 -24.41 -1.11
C ASN A 47 -16.23 -23.31 -1.68
N GLY A 48 -16.02 -22.95 -2.95
CA GLY A 48 -16.77 -21.91 -3.66
C GLY A 48 -16.35 -20.48 -3.34
N ALA A 49 -15.27 -20.27 -2.60
CA ALA A 49 -14.74 -18.95 -2.30
C ALA A 49 -14.21 -18.23 -3.54
N VAL A 50 -14.03 -16.92 -3.41
CA VAL A 50 -13.28 -16.10 -4.35
C VAL A 50 -11.79 -16.30 -4.08
N ILE A 51 -10.97 -16.38 -5.13
CA ILE A 51 -9.51 -16.32 -5.03
C ILE A 51 -8.94 -15.24 -5.93
N SER A 52 -8.01 -14.46 -5.40
CA SER A 52 -7.32 -13.36 -6.07
C SER A 52 -5.81 -13.42 -5.80
N PRO A 53 -5.00 -12.61 -6.51
CA PRO A 53 -3.66 -12.30 -6.01
C PRO A 53 -3.78 -11.74 -4.58
N GLY A 54 -2.77 -12.00 -3.76
CA GLY A 54 -2.69 -11.41 -2.42
C GLY A 54 -2.62 -9.89 -2.51
N PHE A 55 -3.27 -9.20 -1.57
CA PHE A 55 -3.32 -7.74 -1.62
C PHE A 55 -1.95 -7.12 -1.38
N ILE A 56 -1.74 -5.95 -1.98
CA ILE A 56 -0.50 -5.17 -1.89
C ILE A 56 -0.82 -3.79 -1.32
N ASP A 57 -0.40 -3.54 -0.09
CA ASP A 57 -0.63 -2.26 0.58
C ASP A 57 0.62 -1.36 0.51
N VAL A 58 0.53 -0.30 -0.29
CA VAL A 58 1.67 0.59 -0.56
C VAL A 58 1.79 1.74 0.44
N GLN A 59 1.00 1.78 1.51
CA GLN A 59 1.15 2.74 2.60
C GLN A 59 0.64 2.14 3.92
N LEU A 60 1.55 1.73 4.80
CA LEU A 60 1.22 1.08 6.07
C LEU A 60 2.21 1.45 7.18
N ASN A 61 1.76 2.23 8.16
CA ASN A 61 2.59 2.72 9.27
C ASN A 61 2.78 1.67 10.37
N GLY A 62 1.76 0.83 10.57
CA GLY A 62 1.73 -0.26 11.54
C GLY A 62 0.42 -1.03 11.50
N CYS A 63 0.40 -2.20 12.10
CA CYS A 63 -0.79 -3.04 12.30
C CYS A 63 -0.46 -4.11 13.35
N GLY A 64 -1.45 -4.90 13.78
CA GLY A 64 -1.22 -6.00 14.73
C GLY A 64 -0.73 -5.56 16.11
N GLY A 65 -1.00 -4.31 16.51
CA GLY A 65 -0.59 -3.74 17.78
C GLY A 65 0.80 -3.08 17.79
N VAL A 66 1.50 -3.04 16.64
CA VAL A 66 2.84 -2.43 16.53
C VAL A 66 2.88 -1.27 15.53
N GLN A 67 3.94 -0.47 15.60
CA GLN A 67 4.25 0.66 14.71
C GLN A 67 5.68 0.53 14.20
N PHE A 68 5.93 0.86 12.92
CA PHE A 68 7.28 0.99 12.37
C PHE A 68 7.76 2.44 12.40
N ASN A 69 7.59 3.11 13.54
CA ASN A 69 7.79 4.56 13.70
C ASN A 69 8.25 4.92 15.12
N ASP A 70 8.55 6.21 15.32
CA ASP A 70 8.83 6.88 16.60
C ASP A 70 10.13 6.54 17.31
N THR A 71 10.47 5.25 17.50
CA THR A 71 11.66 4.84 18.27
C THR A 71 12.49 3.79 17.53
N ALA A 72 13.78 3.71 17.84
CA ALA A 72 14.64 2.65 17.32
C ALA A 72 14.17 1.25 17.77
N ASP A 73 13.58 1.15 18.97
CA ASP A 73 13.04 -0.11 19.49
C ASP A 73 11.80 -0.60 18.72
N ALA A 74 11.06 0.32 18.10
CA ALA A 74 9.91 0.01 17.26
C ALA A 74 10.29 -0.23 15.79
N VAL A 75 11.38 0.37 15.31
CA VAL A 75 11.89 0.20 13.93
C VAL A 75 12.82 -1.02 13.87
N THR A 76 12.23 -2.22 13.85
CA THR A 76 12.99 -3.49 13.90
C THR A 76 12.47 -4.52 12.88
N VAL A 77 13.26 -5.56 12.61
CA VAL A 77 12.85 -6.70 11.78
C VAL A 77 11.64 -7.41 12.40
N GLU A 78 11.60 -7.56 13.72
CA GLU A 78 10.50 -8.20 14.45
C GLU A 78 9.18 -7.43 14.24
N THR A 79 9.21 -6.10 14.27
CA THR A 79 8.03 -5.27 13.94
C THR A 79 7.52 -5.58 12.54
N LEU A 80 8.40 -5.68 11.54
CA LEU A 80 8.01 -6.02 10.17
C LEU A 80 7.41 -7.43 10.08
N GLU A 81 7.96 -8.40 10.81
CA GLU A 81 7.42 -9.77 10.88
C GLU A 81 6.02 -9.80 11.53
N ILE A 82 5.81 -9.04 12.61
CA ILE A 82 4.50 -8.91 13.26
C ILE A 82 3.49 -8.27 12.31
N MET A 83 3.87 -7.18 11.63
CA MET A 83 3.02 -6.49 10.67
C MET A 83 2.62 -7.42 9.51
N GLN A 84 3.59 -8.17 8.95
CA GLN A 84 3.32 -9.16 7.91
C GLN A 84 2.29 -10.21 8.38
N LYS A 85 2.46 -10.76 9.59
CA LYS A 85 1.53 -11.76 10.14
C LYS A 85 0.12 -11.21 10.38
N ALA A 86 0.01 -9.92 10.75
CA ALA A 86 -1.28 -9.26 10.88
C ALA A 86 -1.93 -9.01 9.53
N ASN A 87 -1.16 -8.54 8.54
CA ASN A 87 -1.61 -8.31 7.16
C ASN A 87 -2.18 -9.57 6.53
N GLU A 88 -1.50 -10.72 6.71
CA GLU A 88 -1.91 -12.01 6.15
C GLU A 88 -3.33 -12.41 6.57
N LYS A 89 -3.76 -12.06 7.80
CA LYS A 89 -5.13 -12.32 8.31
C LYS A 89 -6.22 -11.51 7.60
N SER A 90 -5.83 -10.45 6.91
CA SER A 90 -6.71 -9.59 6.11
C SER A 90 -6.46 -9.71 4.60
N GLY A 91 -5.77 -10.78 4.17
CA GLY A 91 -5.50 -11.10 2.77
C GLY A 91 -4.38 -10.29 2.12
N CYS A 92 -3.72 -9.42 2.89
CA CYS A 92 -2.56 -8.64 2.43
C CYS A 92 -1.29 -9.48 2.56
N THR A 93 -0.65 -9.78 1.43
CA THR A 93 0.55 -10.63 1.39
C THR A 93 1.83 -9.84 1.26
N SER A 94 1.74 -8.62 0.75
CA SER A 94 2.89 -7.76 0.49
C SER A 94 2.55 -6.32 0.84
N TYR A 95 3.52 -5.57 1.34
CA TYR A 95 3.28 -4.18 1.74
C TYR A 95 4.55 -3.33 1.71
N LEU A 96 4.40 -2.02 1.84
CA LEU A 96 5.51 -1.11 2.11
C LEU A 96 5.46 -0.63 3.56
N PRO A 97 6.42 -1.00 4.44
CA PRO A 97 6.53 -0.39 5.75
C PRO A 97 6.79 1.11 5.61
N THR A 98 5.85 1.90 6.12
CA THR A 98 5.88 3.35 6.03
C THR A 98 6.50 3.95 7.29
N LEU A 99 7.69 4.54 7.12
CA LEU A 99 8.37 5.33 8.15
C LEU A 99 8.12 6.81 7.84
N ILE A 100 7.42 7.49 8.74
CA ILE A 100 7.05 8.90 8.58
C ILE A 100 8.18 9.84 9.04
N THR A 101 7.96 11.15 8.82
CA THR A 101 8.82 12.26 9.25
C THR A 101 9.47 12.05 10.62
N SER A 102 10.78 11.81 10.60
CA SER A 102 11.62 11.53 11.77
C SER A 102 13.04 12.06 11.56
N SER A 103 13.96 11.76 12.49
CA SER A 103 15.37 12.15 12.38
C SER A 103 16.11 11.36 11.30
N ASP A 104 17.22 11.92 10.80
CA ASP A 104 18.10 11.23 9.83
C ASP A 104 18.59 9.88 10.38
N ASP A 105 18.90 9.81 11.67
CA ASP A 105 19.38 8.59 12.31
C ASP A 105 18.34 7.47 12.27
N LEU A 106 17.06 7.79 12.51
CA LEU A 106 15.97 6.82 12.44
C LEU A 106 15.70 6.39 11.00
N MET A 107 15.75 7.31 10.03
CA MET A 107 15.65 6.98 8.60
C MET A 107 16.78 6.03 8.15
N LYS A 108 18.03 6.36 8.49
CA LYS A 108 19.20 5.51 8.20
C LYS A 108 19.07 4.16 8.91
N HIS A 109 18.50 4.12 10.11
CA HIS A 109 18.23 2.87 10.83
C HIS A 109 17.18 2.02 10.13
N GLY A 110 16.05 2.60 9.75
CA GLY A 110 14.99 1.93 8.98
C GLY A 110 15.52 1.32 7.69
N ILE A 111 16.38 2.04 6.96
CA ILE A 111 17.04 1.53 5.74
C ILE A 111 17.86 0.26 6.01
N ARG A 112 18.62 0.21 7.12
CA ARG A 112 19.37 -1.00 7.51
C ARG A 112 18.43 -2.15 7.89
N VAL A 113 17.38 -1.86 8.64
CA VAL A 113 16.39 -2.87 9.06
C VAL A 113 15.66 -3.47 7.86
N MET A 114 15.25 -2.64 6.90
CA MET A 114 14.62 -3.10 5.66
C MET A 114 15.56 -4.02 4.86
N ARG A 115 16.83 -3.63 4.74
CA ARG A 115 17.86 -4.45 4.08
C ARG A 115 18.02 -5.81 4.76
N GLU A 116 18.03 -5.84 6.10
CA GLU A 116 18.11 -7.09 6.85
C GLU A 116 16.87 -7.97 6.65
N TYR A 117 15.67 -7.37 6.66
CA TYR A 117 14.41 -8.08 6.42
C TYR A 117 14.37 -8.69 5.00
N LEU A 118 14.71 -7.92 3.97
CA LEU A 118 14.69 -8.36 2.57
C LEU A 118 15.64 -9.54 2.30
N ALA A 119 16.73 -9.65 3.06
CA ALA A 119 17.65 -10.78 2.95
C ALA A 119 17.03 -12.12 3.43
N LYS A 120 15.94 -12.08 4.18
CA LYS A 120 15.29 -13.24 4.82
C LYS A 120 13.90 -13.53 4.26
N HIS A 121 13.14 -12.49 3.91
CA HIS A 121 11.70 -12.57 3.64
C HIS A 121 11.33 -12.00 2.26
N PRO A 122 11.56 -12.75 1.18
CA PRO A 122 11.24 -12.29 -0.16
C PRO A 122 9.72 -12.16 -0.38
N ASN A 123 9.33 -11.18 -1.21
CA ASN A 123 7.95 -10.96 -1.68
C ASN A 123 6.91 -10.62 -0.59
N GLN A 124 7.36 -10.21 0.60
CA GLN A 124 6.51 -9.81 1.73
C GLN A 124 6.53 -8.28 1.87
N ALA A 125 7.23 -7.71 2.87
CA ALA A 125 7.55 -6.29 2.85
C ALA A 125 8.51 -5.98 1.69
N LEU A 126 8.08 -5.17 0.72
CA LEU A 126 8.74 -5.03 -0.59
C LEU A 126 9.86 -3.96 -0.60
N GLY A 127 10.00 -3.21 0.48
CA GLY A 127 10.93 -2.10 0.62
C GLY A 127 10.27 -0.93 1.34
N LEU A 128 11.07 0.09 1.70
CA LEU A 128 10.56 1.20 2.50
C LEU A 128 9.67 2.14 1.69
N HIS A 129 8.63 2.63 2.37
CA HIS A 129 8.01 3.90 2.05
C HIS A 129 8.48 4.94 3.08
N LEU A 130 9.25 5.94 2.64
CA LEU A 130 9.62 7.08 3.49
C LEU A 130 8.61 8.21 3.25
N GLU A 131 7.77 8.51 4.24
CA GLU A 131 6.74 9.56 4.16
C GLU A 131 7.19 10.85 4.84
N GLY A 132 7.81 11.74 4.07
CA GLY A 132 8.57 12.86 4.59
C GLY A 132 10.06 12.53 4.71
N PRO A 133 10.86 13.43 5.30
CA PRO A 133 10.47 14.62 6.08
C PRO A 133 10.27 15.90 5.25
N TRP A 134 10.46 15.83 3.93
CA TRP A 134 10.43 16.99 3.02
C TRP A 134 9.00 17.39 2.63
N LEU A 135 8.24 17.80 3.63
CA LEU A 135 6.81 18.09 3.53
C LEU A 135 6.53 19.59 3.70
N ASN A 136 5.28 19.99 3.43
CA ASN A 136 4.81 21.34 3.71
C ASN A 136 4.16 21.41 5.09
N MET A 137 4.61 22.36 5.92
CA MET A 137 4.08 22.58 7.27
C MET A 137 2.57 22.84 7.32
N VAL A 138 2.01 23.49 6.28
CA VAL A 138 0.56 23.72 6.15
C VAL A 138 -0.22 22.41 6.06
N LYS A 139 0.42 21.37 5.52
CA LYS A 139 -0.18 20.07 5.25
C LYS A 139 0.53 18.95 6.00
N LYS A 140 1.18 19.25 7.12
CA LYS A 140 1.88 18.25 7.95
C LYS A 140 0.96 17.15 8.49
N GLY A 141 -0.35 17.40 8.62
CA GLY A 141 -1.28 16.47 9.27
C GLY A 141 -0.79 16.07 10.67
N THR A 142 -0.69 14.76 10.91
CA THR A 142 -0.19 14.21 12.18
C THR A 142 1.32 14.34 12.37
N HIS A 143 2.10 14.54 11.29
CA HIS A 143 3.57 14.53 11.34
C HIS A 143 4.11 15.53 12.35
N ASN A 144 5.18 15.13 13.04
CA ASN A 144 5.80 15.95 14.07
C ASN A 144 6.45 17.19 13.41
N PRO A 145 5.99 18.41 13.75
CA PRO A 145 6.45 19.64 13.10
C PRO A 145 7.95 19.90 13.30
N ASN A 146 8.56 19.39 14.38
CA ASN A 146 9.97 19.62 14.68
C ASN A 146 10.92 18.89 13.71
N TYR A 147 10.42 17.88 13.00
CA TYR A 147 11.20 17.11 12.05
C TYR A 147 10.90 17.47 10.59
N VAL A 148 9.85 18.23 10.30
CA VAL A 148 9.57 18.70 8.93
C VAL A 148 10.67 19.68 8.51
N ARG A 149 11.38 19.37 7.43
CA ARG A 149 12.57 20.11 6.99
C ARG A 149 12.74 20.08 5.48
N LYS A 150 13.56 20.98 4.94
CA LYS A 150 13.97 20.95 3.52
C LYS A 150 14.95 19.79 3.28
N PRO A 151 15.05 19.28 2.04
CA PRO A 151 16.07 18.30 1.69
C PRO A 151 17.46 18.90 1.82
N ASP A 152 18.36 18.16 2.48
CA ASP A 152 19.79 18.35 2.41
C ASP A 152 20.40 17.36 1.41
N ALA A 153 21.51 17.76 0.78
CA ALA A 153 22.12 16.96 -0.28
C ALA A 153 22.68 15.62 0.24
N GLU A 154 23.17 15.58 1.49
CA GLU A 154 23.79 14.37 2.04
C GLU A 154 22.75 13.26 2.21
N LEU A 155 21.58 13.57 2.79
CA LEU A 155 20.50 12.61 2.97
C LEU A 155 19.89 12.16 1.65
N VAL A 156 19.72 13.07 0.69
CA VAL A 156 19.25 12.72 -0.67
C VAL A 156 20.20 11.70 -1.31
N ASP A 157 21.51 11.96 -1.23
CA ASP A 157 22.53 11.10 -1.83
C ASP A 157 22.60 9.75 -1.13
N TYR A 158 22.46 9.74 0.21
CA TYR A 158 22.36 8.51 0.98
C TYR A 158 21.16 7.66 0.58
N MET A 159 19.99 8.28 0.39
CA MET A 159 18.78 7.58 -0.05
C MET A 159 18.95 7.01 -1.47
N CYS A 160 19.52 7.77 -2.40
CA CYS A 160 19.80 7.29 -3.75
C CYS A 160 20.77 6.09 -3.75
N ALA A 161 21.80 6.12 -2.90
CA ALA A 161 22.74 5.01 -2.76
C ALA A 161 22.13 3.75 -2.11
N ASN A 162 20.95 3.86 -1.50
CA ASN A 162 20.22 2.77 -0.87
C ASN A 162 18.86 2.51 -1.54
N ALA A 163 18.70 2.92 -2.79
CA ALA A 163 17.45 2.78 -3.54
C ALA A 163 16.99 1.32 -3.69
N ASP A 164 17.90 0.35 -3.55
CA ASP A 164 17.58 -1.08 -3.63
C ASP A 164 16.69 -1.60 -2.49
N VAL A 165 16.55 -0.83 -1.40
CA VAL A 165 15.65 -1.15 -0.28
C VAL A 165 14.62 -0.04 0.00
N ILE A 166 14.60 1.02 -0.82
CA ILE A 166 13.64 2.14 -0.71
C ILE A 166 12.76 2.12 -1.95
N THR A 167 11.55 1.60 -1.81
CA THR A 167 10.60 1.55 -2.92
C THR A 167 10.05 2.93 -3.24
N LYS A 168 9.68 3.71 -2.21
CA LYS A 168 8.90 4.93 -2.38
C LYS A 168 9.31 6.04 -1.40
N VAL A 169 9.29 7.28 -1.87
CA VAL A 169 9.47 8.49 -1.04
C VAL A 169 8.33 9.45 -1.30
N THR A 170 7.62 9.86 -0.25
CA THR A 170 6.61 10.92 -0.32
C THR A 170 7.21 12.25 0.11
N LEU A 171 6.98 13.27 -0.71
CA LEU A 171 7.46 14.63 -0.47
C LEU A 171 6.47 15.68 -0.99
N ALA A 172 6.67 16.91 -0.55
CA ALA A 172 5.97 18.08 -1.08
C ALA A 172 6.79 18.71 -2.22
N PRO A 173 6.34 18.64 -3.49
CA PRO A 173 7.15 19.07 -4.63
C PRO A 173 7.59 20.54 -4.56
N GLU A 174 6.75 21.41 -4.02
CA GLU A 174 7.03 22.84 -3.82
C GLU A 174 8.09 23.12 -2.74
N MET A 175 8.34 22.15 -1.86
CA MET A 175 9.33 22.26 -0.77
C MET A 175 10.68 21.65 -1.13
N THR A 176 10.69 20.70 -2.06
CA THR A 176 11.85 19.86 -2.38
C THR A 176 12.60 20.33 -3.63
N GLY A 177 11.87 20.83 -4.63
CA GLY A 177 12.45 21.23 -5.92
C GLY A 177 12.66 20.06 -6.89
N THR A 178 12.75 20.37 -8.19
CA THR A 178 12.77 19.38 -9.27
C THR A 178 14.05 18.54 -9.31
N ASP A 179 15.20 19.10 -8.93
CA ASP A 179 16.48 18.40 -9.03
C ASP A 179 16.55 17.20 -8.08
N VAL A 180 16.03 17.34 -6.86
CA VAL A 180 15.93 16.24 -5.88
C VAL A 180 14.96 15.17 -6.37
N ILE A 181 13.79 15.58 -6.90
CA ILE A 181 12.81 14.64 -7.46
C ILE A 181 13.46 13.81 -8.58
N SER A 182 14.11 14.47 -9.54
CA SER A 182 14.76 13.79 -10.65
C SER A 182 15.89 12.88 -10.19
N LYS A 183 16.65 13.27 -9.16
CA LYS A 183 17.73 12.43 -8.60
C LYS A 183 17.21 11.14 -7.97
N LEU A 184 16.13 11.22 -7.17
CA LEU A 184 15.49 10.05 -6.58
C LEU A 184 14.88 9.13 -7.63
N ALA A 185 14.14 9.71 -8.59
CA ALA A 185 13.53 8.96 -9.69
C ALA A 185 14.59 8.25 -10.55
N ALA A 186 15.71 8.92 -10.87
CA ALA A 186 16.80 8.33 -11.61
C ALA A 186 17.52 7.19 -10.86
N ALA A 187 17.45 7.18 -9.53
CA ALA A 187 17.94 6.07 -8.69
C ALA A 187 16.98 4.86 -8.67
N GLY A 188 15.79 4.98 -9.26
CA GLY A 188 14.77 3.92 -9.29
C GLY A 188 13.75 4.00 -8.16
N ILE A 189 13.80 5.04 -7.31
CA ILE A 189 12.84 5.25 -6.23
C ILE A 189 11.56 5.86 -6.80
N ILE A 190 10.40 5.32 -6.45
CA ILE A 190 9.12 5.95 -6.78
C ILE A 190 8.95 7.23 -5.95
N VAL A 191 8.89 8.37 -6.63
CA VAL A 191 8.63 9.65 -5.96
C VAL A 191 7.13 9.92 -5.95
N SER A 192 6.59 10.13 -4.75
CA SER A 192 5.18 10.41 -4.50
C SER A 192 4.96 11.84 -4.03
N ALA A 193 3.93 12.52 -4.55
CA ALA A 193 3.47 13.79 -3.99
C ALA A 193 2.51 13.56 -2.82
N GLY A 194 2.77 14.20 -1.67
CA GLY A 194 1.89 14.14 -0.50
C GLY A 194 2.28 15.18 0.54
N HIS A 195 1.38 15.46 1.49
CA HIS A 195 1.59 16.48 2.55
C HIS A 195 2.10 17.82 1.98
N SER A 196 1.44 18.24 0.91
CA SER A 196 1.87 19.33 0.04
C SER A 196 0.75 20.34 -0.09
N ASN A 197 1.11 21.62 -0.08
CA ASN A 197 0.20 22.71 -0.40
C ASN A 197 0.42 23.25 -1.82
N ALA A 198 1.01 22.45 -2.71
CA ALA A 198 1.31 22.83 -4.07
C ALA A 198 0.08 23.30 -4.84
N THR A 199 0.27 24.38 -5.59
CA THR A 199 -0.61 24.77 -6.70
C THR A 199 -0.56 23.71 -7.80
N LEU A 200 -1.54 23.74 -8.72
CA LEU A 200 -1.53 22.88 -9.90
C LEU A 200 -0.22 23.02 -10.70
N LYS A 201 0.32 24.25 -10.80
CA LYS A 201 1.55 24.53 -11.55
C LYS A 201 2.77 23.85 -10.90
N GLU A 202 2.89 23.92 -9.59
CA GLU A 202 3.98 23.30 -8.83
C GLU A 202 3.87 21.78 -8.85
N ALA A 203 2.65 21.23 -8.71
CA ALA A 203 2.39 19.80 -8.83
C ALA A 203 2.83 19.26 -10.20
N LYS A 204 2.40 19.89 -11.30
CA LYS A 204 2.80 19.49 -12.65
C LYS A 204 4.30 19.66 -12.91
N ALA A 205 4.97 20.59 -12.23
CA ALA A 205 6.44 20.68 -12.29
C ALA A 205 7.10 19.46 -11.62
N GLY A 206 6.56 19.01 -10.47
CA GLY A 206 6.99 17.77 -9.83
C GLY A 206 6.75 16.53 -10.70
N PHE A 207 5.59 16.42 -11.36
CA PHE A 207 5.29 15.30 -12.27
C PHE A 207 6.31 15.23 -13.42
N ARG A 208 6.57 16.37 -14.08
CA ARG A 208 7.60 16.44 -15.14
C ARG A 208 9.01 16.11 -14.66
N ALA A 209 9.31 16.33 -13.38
CA ALA A 209 10.60 16.01 -12.80
C ALA A 209 10.76 14.53 -12.42
N GLY A 210 9.68 13.75 -12.37
CA GLY A 210 9.72 12.32 -12.10
C GLY A 210 8.76 11.81 -11.00
N ILE A 211 7.86 12.66 -10.48
CA ILE A 211 6.79 12.16 -9.58
C ILE A 211 5.79 11.34 -10.41
N THR A 212 5.60 10.08 -10.02
CA THR A 212 4.70 9.13 -10.69
C THR A 212 3.61 8.58 -9.77
N PHE A 213 3.63 8.96 -8.49
CA PHE A 213 2.63 8.56 -7.51
C PHE A 213 2.11 9.77 -6.71
N ALA A 214 0.94 9.64 -6.10
CA ALA A 214 0.44 10.56 -5.09
C ALA A 214 -0.10 9.79 -3.88
N THR A 215 0.29 10.23 -2.68
CA THR A 215 -0.04 9.59 -1.41
C THR A 215 -1.43 10.03 -0.95
N HIS A 216 -2.26 9.08 -0.45
CA HIS A 216 -3.61 9.28 0.10
C HIS A 216 -4.41 10.47 -0.48
N LEU A 217 -4.76 10.39 -1.77
CA LEU A 217 -5.47 11.43 -2.52
C LEU A 217 -6.56 12.11 -1.67
N TYR A 218 -6.58 13.45 -1.72
CA TYR A 218 -7.36 14.38 -0.88
C TYR A 218 -6.75 14.68 0.50
N ASN A 219 -6.25 13.67 1.22
CA ASN A 219 -5.72 13.86 2.57
C ASN A 219 -4.39 14.62 2.54
N ALA A 220 -4.23 15.60 3.43
CA ALA A 220 -3.05 16.47 3.47
C ALA A 220 -2.69 17.14 2.11
N MET A 221 -3.70 17.46 1.31
CA MET A 221 -3.58 18.23 0.04
C MET A 221 -4.51 19.45 0.06
N PRO A 222 -4.34 20.45 -0.84
CA PRO A 222 -5.28 21.57 -0.95
C PRO A 222 -6.66 21.09 -1.40
N TYR A 223 -7.71 21.79 -0.98
CA TYR A 223 -9.04 21.60 -1.57
C TYR A 223 -9.05 22.08 -3.02
N ILE A 224 -9.89 21.47 -3.85
CA ILE A 224 -10.09 21.93 -5.22
C ILE A 224 -10.95 23.20 -5.20
N THR A 225 -10.49 24.25 -5.86
CA THR A 225 -11.29 25.45 -6.14
C THR A 225 -11.39 25.68 -7.64
N GLY A 226 -12.36 26.49 -8.08
CA GLY A 226 -12.60 26.72 -9.52
C GLY A 226 -11.45 27.40 -10.28
N ARG A 227 -10.53 28.10 -9.59
CA ARG A 227 -9.39 28.79 -10.22
C ARG A 227 -8.02 28.23 -9.81
N GLU A 228 -7.97 27.50 -8.70
CA GLU A 228 -6.77 26.83 -8.22
C GLU A 228 -7.18 25.40 -7.81
N PRO A 229 -7.03 24.43 -8.73
CA PRO A 229 -7.34 23.03 -8.43
C PRO A 229 -6.35 22.39 -7.44
N GLY A 230 -5.16 22.99 -7.26
CA GLY A 230 -4.12 22.48 -6.38
C GLY A 230 -3.59 21.10 -6.80
N LEU A 231 -2.87 20.46 -5.88
CA LEU A 231 -2.33 19.11 -6.08
C LEU A 231 -3.43 18.07 -6.42
N VAL A 232 -4.58 18.11 -5.74
CA VAL A 232 -5.68 17.17 -6.00
C VAL A 232 -6.16 17.27 -7.45
N GLY A 233 -6.44 18.49 -7.93
CA GLY A 233 -6.86 18.69 -9.31
C GLY A 233 -5.78 18.29 -10.32
N ALA A 234 -4.51 18.54 -10.01
CA ALA A 234 -3.40 18.11 -10.86
C ALA A 234 -3.31 16.58 -10.97
N ILE A 235 -3.48 15.84 -9.87
CA ILE A 235 -3.46 14.37 -9.86
C ILE A 235 -4.62 13.80 -10.67
N LEU A 236 -5.81 14.38 -10.52
CA LEU A 236 -7.03 13.93 -11.22
C LEU A 236 -6.97 14.20 -12.73
N ASP A 237 -6.25 15.25 -13.15
CA ASP A 237 -6.08 15.64 -14.56
C ASP A 237 -4.91 14.91 -15.25
N GLU A 238 -3.96 14.37 -14.50
CA GLU A 238 -2.75 13.73 -15.04
C GLU A 238 -2.94 12.20 -15.20
N PRO A 239 -3.08 11.66 -16.42
CA PRO A 239 -3.40 10.23 -16.62
C PRO A 239 -2.26 9.28 -16.21
N ASP A 240 -1.01 9.74 -16.18
CA ASP A 240 0.14 8.86 -15.95
C ASP A 240 0.52 8.71 -14.46
N VAL A 241 -0.05 9.55 -13.59
CA VAL A 241 0.24 9.53 -12.14
C VAL A 241 -0.69 8.54 -11.43
N TYR A 242 -0.12 7.53 -10.76
CA TYR A 242 -0.85 6.68 -9.83
C TYR A 242 -1.17 7.43 -8.54
N CYS A 243 -2.20 7.00 -7.81
CA CYS A 243 -2.49 7.56 -6.50
C CYS A 243 -3.12 6.54 -5.56
N GLY A 244 -2.72 6.59 -4.29
CA GLY A 244 -3.34 5.84 -3.21
C GLY A 244 -4.62 6.52 -2.73
N ILE A 245 -5.63 5.75 -2.34
CA ILE A 245 -6.85 6.24 -1.70
C ILE A 245 -7.20 5.38 -0.49
N ILE A 246 -7.53 6.03 0.63
CA ILE A 246 -7.99 5.37 1.86
C ILE A 246 -9.52 5.22 1.77
N ALA A 247 -10.00 3.97 1.81
CA ALA A 247 -11.41 3.64 1.57
C ALA A 247 -12.14 3.19 2.85
N ASP A 248 -11.97 3.93 3.96
CA ASP A 248 -12.65 3.66 5.23
C ASP A 248 -13.97 4.44 5.41
N GLY A 249 -14.27 5.37 4.51
CA GLY A 249 -15.42 6.28 4.60
C GLY A 249 -15.26 7.39 5.66
N LEU A 250 -14.08 7.49 6.27
CA LEU A 250 -13.75 8.43 7.33
C LEU A 250 -12.73 9.46 6.84
N HIS A 251 -11.70 9.02 6.12
CA HIS A 251 -10.71 9.88 5.51
C HIS A 251 -11.25 10.60 4.27
N VAL A 252 -12.05 9.90 3.47
CA VAL A 252 -12.59 10.40 2.20
C VAL A 252 -14.03 9.97 2.06
N ASP A 253 -14.91 10.93 1.77
CA ASP A 253 -16.31 10.64 1.42
C ASP A 253 -16.36 9.72 0.18
N TYR A 254 -17.19 8.67 0.23
CA TYR A 254 -17.30 7.70 -0.85
C TYR A 254 -17.65 8.35 -2.21
N THR A 255 -18.32 9.50 -2.23
CA THR A 255 -18.57 10.28 -3.46
C THR A 255 -17.27 10.74 -4.12
N ASN A 256 -16.30 11.20 -3.33
CA ASN A 256 -15.00 11.63 -3.84
C ASN A 256 -14.15 10.45 -4.31
N ILE A 257 -14.28 9.28 -3.67
CA ILE A 257 -13.67 8.04 -4.15
C ILE A 257 -14.26 7.64 -5.51
N ARG A 258 -15.59 7.69 -5.67
CA ARG A 258 -16.25 7.42 -6.97
C ARG A 258 -15.81 8.40 -8.06
N ASN A 259 -15.66 9.69 -7.73
CA ASN A 259 -15.17 10.69 -8.68
C ASN A 259 -13.70 10.41 -9.08
N ALA A 260 -12.85 10.14 -8.09
CA ALA A 260 -11.46 9.77 -8.34
C ALA A 260 -11.36 8.51 -9.21
N LYS A 261 -12.15 7.47 -8.95
CA LYS A 261 -12.12 6.23 -9.73
C LYS A 261 -12.48 6.46 -11.20
N ARG A 262 -13.48 7.29 -11.49
CA ARG A 262 -13.88 7.61 -12.87
C ARG A 262 -12.79 8.36 -13.62
N LEU A 263 -12.08 9.26 -12.94
CA LEU A 263 -11.01 10.08 -13.55
C LEU A 263 -9.69 9.32 -13.68
N LYS A 264 -9.35 8.51 -12.67
CA LYS A 264 -8.06 7.82 -12.59
C LYS A 264 -8.05 6.44 -13.22
N GLY A 265 -9.21 5.80 -13.41
CA GLY A 265 -9.28 4.47 -14.01
C GLY A 265 -8.37 3.48 -13.29
N ASP A 266 -7.42 2.89 -14.01
CA ASP A 266 -6.46 1.90 -13.53
C ASP A 266 -5.28 2.49 -12.73
N LYS A 267 -5.31 3.79 -12.43
CA LYS A 267 -4.29 4.51 -11.65
C LYS A 267 -4.68 4.76 -10.19
N LEU A 268 -5.86 4.32 -9.76
CA LEU A 268 -6.32 4.46 -8.37
C LEU A 268 -6.03 3.18 -7.58
N CYS A 269 -5.09 3.24 -6.65
CA CYS A 269 -4.70 2.13 -5.80
C CYS A 269 -5.39 2.23 -4.44
N LEU A 270 -5.93 1.12 -3.93
CA LEU A 270 -6.36 1.03 -2.54
C LEU A 270 -5.11 1.01 -1.65
N VAL A 271 -5.13 1.83 -0.60
CA VAL A 271 -4.15 1.78 0.50
C VAL A 271 -4.89 1.82 1.83
N THR A 272 -4.28 1.31 2.89
CA THR A 272 -4.90 1.42 4.22
C THR A 272 -4.47 2.70 4.94
N ASP A 273 -3.20 3.10 4.80
CA ASP A 273 -2.57 4.07 5.71
C ASP A 273 -2.78 3.68 7.19
N ALA A 274 -2.84 2.37 7.44
CA ALA A 274 -3.24 1.86 8.73
C ALA A 274 -2.15 2.02 9.79
N THR A 275 -2.61 1.92 11.03
CA THR A 275 -1.81 2.01 12.24
C THR A 275 -2.07 0.81 13.16
N ALA A 276 -1.42 0.78 14.31
CA ALA A 276 -1.38 -0.35 15.24
C ALA A 276 -2.76 -0.98 15.56
N PRO A 277 -3.89 -0.23 15.62
CA PRO A 277 -5.21 -0.81 15.83
C PRO A 277 -5.70 -1.75 14.71
N ALA A 278 -5.21 -1.63 13.48
CA ALA A 278 -5.63 -2.52 12.40
C ALA A 278 -5.21 -3.96 12.70
N GLY A 279 -6.17 -4.89 12.78
CA GLY A 279 -5.91 -6.28 13.15
C GLY A 279 -5.54 -6.50 14.62
N ALA A 280 -5.78 -5.53 15.49
CA ALA A 280 -5.55 -5.63 16.93
C ALA A 280 -6.70 -5.02 17.75
N ASN A 281 -6.72 -5.31 19.05
CA ASN A 281 -7.68 -4.71 19.97
C ASN A 281 -6.94 -3.86 21.00
N ILE A 282 -6.67 -2.60 20.66
CA ILE A 282 -5.97 -1.62 21.50
C ILE A 282 -6.74 -0.30 21.53
N GLU A 283 -6.66 0.42 22.64
CA GLU A 283 -7.38 1.68 22.83
C GLU A 283 -6.55 2.91 22.40
N GLN A 284 -5.22 2.79 22.44
CA GLN A 284 -4.31 3.88 22.11
C GLN A 284 -2.92 3.36 21.71
N PHE A 285 -2.15 4.19 21.02
CA PHE A 285 -0.77 3.93 20.61
C PHE A 285 0.03 5.25 20.50
N ILE A 286 1.35 5.16 20.35
CA ILE A 286 2.18 6.34 20.07
C ILE A 286 2.38 6.47 18.57
N PHE A 287 2.19 7.69 18.04
CA PHE A 287 2.53 8.02 16.66
C PHE A 287 2.92 9.49 16.53
N ALA A 288 4.02 9.77 15.82
CA ALA A 288 4.59 11.10 15.65
C ALA A 288 4.90 11.82 16.99
N GLY A 289 5.31 11.06 18.01
CA GLY A 289 5.61 11.53 19.36
C GLY A 289 4.40 11.88 20.21
N LYS A 290 3.19 11.47 19.79
CA LYS A 290 1.92 11.78 20.46
C LYS A 290 1.15 10.50 20.78
N THR A 291 0.30 10.56 21.81
CA THR A 291 -0.71 9.52 22.05
C THR A 291 -1.86 9.70 21.06
N ILE A 292 -2.16 8.63 20.32
CA ILE A 292 -3.30 8.51 19.42
C ILE A 292 -4.31 7.56 20.04
N TYR A 293 -5.58 7.94 20.01
CA TYR A 293 -6.69 7.17 20.54
C TYR A 293 -7.48 6.51 19.42
N TYR A 294 -7.86 5.26 19.62
CA TYR A 294 -8.85 4.60 18.79
C TYR A 294 -10.25 4.87 19.34
N ARG A 295 -11.06 5.66 18.61
CA ARG A 295 -12.41 6.07 19.03
C ARG A 295 -13.36 6.00 17.84
N ASN A 296 -14.40 5.17 17.94
CA ASN A 296 -15.44 5.04 16.91
C ASN A 296 -14.88 4.75 15.50
N GLY A 297 -13.87 3.89 15.38
CA GLY A 297 -13.22 3.58 14.10
C GLY A 297 -12.15 4.57 13.64
N LEU A 298 -11.98 5.69 14.35
CA LEU A 298 -11.00 6.73 14.02
C LEU A 298 -9.74 6.60 14.89
N CYS A 299 -8.59 6.84 14.27
CA CYS A 299 -7.32 7.07 14.97
C CYS A 299 -7.09 8.58 15.07
N VAL A 300 -7.27 9.16 16.26
CA VAL A 300 -7.19 10.62 16.46
C VAL A 300 -6.30 11.01 17.63
N ASP A 301 -5.59 12.13 17.50
CA ASP A 301 -4.91 12.76 18.63
C ASP A 301 -5.88 13.50 19.57
N GLU A 302 -5.35 14.06 20.66
CA GLU A 302 -6.13 14.82 21.66
C GLU A 302 -6.93 16.00 21.06
N ASN A 303 -6.52 16.51 19.90
CA ASN A 303 -7.16 17.63 19.21
C ASN A 303 -8.17 17.16 18.13
N GLY A 304 -8.37 15.85 17.98
CA GLY A 304 -9.25 15.28 16.96
C GLY A 304 -8.63 15.22 15.55
N THR A 305 -7.31 15.41 15.42
CA THR A 305 -6.62 15.27 14.13
C THR A 305 -6.54 13.80 13.75
N LEU A 306 -6.92 13.43 12.53
CA LEU A 306 -6.73 12.07 12.02
C LEU A 306 -5.24 11.72 11.90
N SER A 307 -4.89 10.53 12.37
CA SER A 307 -3.53 10.04 12.53
C SER A 307 -3.43 8.60 12.03
N GLY A 308 -3.52 8.43 10.71
CA GLY A 308 -3.66 7.14 10.03
C GLY A 308 -5.05 6.53 10.20
N SER A 309 -5.22 5.30 9.75
CA SER A 309 -6.48 4.55 9.84
C SER A 309 -6.37 3.28 10.70
N ALA A 310 -7.50 2.60 10.89
CA ALA A 310 -7.56 1.23 11.40
C ALA A 310 -8.06 0.24 10.32
N LEU A 311 -8.02 0.65 9.04
CA LEU A 311 -8.54 -0.11 7.91
C LEU A 311 -7.66 -1.33 7.60
N THR A 312 -8.26 -2.44 7.19
CA THR A 312 -7.54 -3.54 6.55
C THR A 312 -7.84 -3.61 5.05
N MET A 313 -6.97 -4.27 4.26
CA MET A 313 -7.17 -4.34 2.80
C MET A 313 -8.49 -5.00 2.41
N ILE A 314 -8.91 -6.08 3.09
CA ILE A 314 -10.19 -6.76 2.82
C ILE A 314 -11.40 -5.87 3.14
N GLU A 315 -11.33 -5.06 4.20
CA GLU A 315 -12.38 -4.07 4.52
C GLU A 315 -12.40 -2.95 3.47
N GLY A 316 -11.24 -2.49 3.01
CA GLY A 316 -11.15 -1.51 1.93
C GLY A 316 -11.74 -2.05 0.61
N VAL A 317 -11.47 -3.32 0.28
CA VAL A 317 -12.11 -4.02 -0.85
C VAL A 317 -13.62 -4.03 -0.68
N ARG A 318 -14.12 -4.48 0.48
CA ARG A 318 -15.55 -4.47 0.79
C ARG A 318 -16.18 -3.10 0.60
N ASN A 319 -15.56 -2.05 1.16
CA ASN A 319 -16.10 -0.70 1.13
C ASN A 319 -16.17 -0.12 -0.29
N LEU A 320 -15.17 -0.40 -1.13
CA LEU A 320 -15.17 0.02 -2.53
C LEU A 320 -16.28 -0.67 -3.34
N VAL A 321 -16.59 -1.93 -3.04
CA VAL A 321 -17.71 -2.62 -3.68
C VAL A 321 -19.04 -2.08 -3.15
N GLU A 322 -19.25 -2.11 -1.82
CA GLU A 322 -20.55 -1.83 -1.20
C GLU A 322 -20.96 -0.36 -1.26
N TYR A 323 -20.01 0.57 -1.07
CA TYR A 323 -20.32 2.01 -0.95
C TYR A 323 -19.87 2.85 -2.16
N CYS A 324 -18.88 2.36 -2.92
CA CYS A 324 -18.46 3.03 -4.15
C CYS A 324 -19.08 2.44 -5.41
N GLY A 325 -19.70 1.26 -5.34
CA GLY A 325 -20.35 0.62 -6.49
C GLY A 325 -19.37 0.24 -7.60
N ILE A 326 -18.12 -0.04 -7.24
CA ILE A 326 -17.08 -0.50 -8.18
C ILE A 326 -17.18 -2.03 -8.25
N ALA A 327 -17.12 -2.59 -9.46
CA ALA A 327 -17.19 -4.04 -9.64
C ALA A 327 -16.04 -4.76 -8.91
N LEU A 328 -16.30 -5.95 -8.36
CA LEU A 328 -15.36 -6.67 -7.50
C LEU A 328 -14.02 -6.96 -8.20
N ASP A 329 -14.03 -7.37 -9.47
CA ASP A 329 -12.80 -7.61 -10.24
C ASP A 329 -11.94 -6.34 -10.38
N GLU A 330 -12.58 -5.19 -10.56
CA GLU A 330 -11.91 -3.90 -10.64
C GLU A 330 -11.35 -3.47 -9.28
N VAL A 331 -12.10 -3.68 -8.20
CA VAL A 331 -11.62 -3.42 -6.84
C VAL A 331 -10.44 -4.32 -6.48
N LEU A 332 -10.49 -5.59 -6.87
CA LEU A 332 -9.37 -6.51 -6.68
C LEU A 332 -8.12 -6.01 -7.42
N ARG A 333 -8.25 -5.49 -8.65
CA ARG A 333 -7.13 -4.85 -9.35
C ARG A 333 -6.60 -3.62 -8.60
N MET A 334 -7.47 -2.79 -8.01
CA MET A 334 -7.06 -1.65 -7.17
C MET A 334 -6.23 -2.07 -5.94
N ALA A 335 -6.44 -3.28 -5.43
CA ALA A 335 -5.73 -3.85 -4.29
C ALA A 335 -4.54 -4.74 -4.69
N THR A 336 -4.33 -5.02 -5.98
CA THR A 336 -3.33 -6.00 -6.46
C THR A 336 -2.55 -5.47 -7.67
N LEU A 337 -3.11 -5.59 -8.88
CA LEU A 337 -2.45 -5.26 -10.13
C LEU A 337 -2.01 -3.79 -10.22
N TYR A 338 -2.85 -2.86 -9.78
CA TYR A 338 -2.56 -1.43 -9.87
C TYR A 338 -1.41 -1.02 -8.94
N PRO A 339 -1.40 -1.37 -7.63
CA PRO A 339 -0.25 -1.12 -6.78
C PRO A 339 1.00 -1.89 -7.25
N ALA A 340 0.86 -3.11 -7.81
CA ALA A 340 2.01 -3.84 -8.37
C ALA A 340 2.67 -3.08 -9.53
N ARG A 341 1.87 -2.55 -10.47
CA ARG A 341 2.36 -1.73 -11.59
C ARG A 341 2.96 -0.42 -11.11
N ALA A 342 2.30 0.24 -10.15
CA ALA A 342 2.79 1.49 -9.60
C ALA A 342 4.18 1.35 -8.97
N MET A 343 4.45 0.21 -8.31
CA MET A 343 5.72 -0.07 -7.64
C MET A 343 6.71 -0.87 -8.52
N GLY A 344 6.37 -1.17 -9.78
CA GLY A 344 7.26 -1.88 -10.70
C GLY A 344 7.49 -3.36 -10.40
N VAL A 345 6.56 -4.01 -9.68
CA VAL A 345 6.64 -5.43 -9.27
C VAL A 345 5.62 -6.32 -9.99
N ASP A 346 4.90 -5.80 -10.98
CA ASP A 346 3.82 -6.48 -11.72
C ASP A 346 4.29 -7.66 -12.58
N LYS A 347 5.60 -7.77 -12.84
CA LYS A 347 6.19 -8.96 -13.48
C LYS A 347 6.19 -10.19 -12.57
N GLN A 348 6.05 -10.00 -11.26
CA GLN A 348 6.15 -11.07 -10.26
C GLN A 348 4.90 -11.17 -9.37
N LEU A 349 4.21 -10.06 -9.13
CA LEU A 349 3.09 -9.93 -8.19
C LEU A 349 1.88 -9.23 -8.84
N GLY A 350 0.74 -9.27 -8.17
CA GLY A 350 -0.47 -8.53 -8.59
C GLY A 350 -1.33 -9.21 -9.65
N GLY A 351 -1.01 -10.45 -10.03
CA GLY A 351 -1.78 -11.25 -10.99
C GLY A 351 -1.69 -12.75 -10.67
N ILE A 352 -2.56 -13.55 -11.30
CA ILE A 352 -2.49 -15.01 -11.26
C ILE A 352 -2.16 -15.50 -12.66
N ALA A 353 -0.87 -15.71 -12.93
CA ALA A 353 -0.38 -16.21 -14.20
C ALA A 353 0.85 -17.12 -14.00
N PRO A 354 1.13 -18.02 -14.96
CA PRO A 354 2.32 -18.87 -14.90
C PRO A 354 3.61 -18.07 -14.69
N GLY A 355 4.47 -18.54 -13.79
CA GLY A 355 5.75 -17.92 -13.44
C GLY A 355 5.69 -16.81 -12.39
N MET A 356 4.50 -16.32 -12.05
CA MET A 356 4.34 -15.33 -10.97
C MET A 356 4.50 -15.98 -9.59
N VAL A 357 4.84 -15.18 -8.58
CA VAL A 357 4.94 -15.65 -7.20
C VAL A 357 3.55 -16.07 -6.71
N ALA A 358 3.47 -17.22 -6.02
CA ALA A 358 2.23 -17.72 -5.44
C ALA A 358 1.91 -16.98 -4.13
N ASN A 359 1.63 -15.68 -4.25
CA ASN A 359 1.05 -14.84 -3.21
C ASN A 359 -0.44 -14.64 -3.53
N LEU A 360 -1.31 -15.31 -2.77
CA LEU A 360 -2.74 -15.43 -3.08
C LEU A 360 -3.56 -15.19 -1.81
N THR A 361 -4.79 -14.74 -1.98
CA THR A 361 -5.78 -14.73 -0.89
C THR A 361 -7.10 -15.27 -1.38
N ALA A 362 -7.80 -16.02 -0.52
CA ALA A 362 -9.13 -16.51 -0.78
C ALA A 362 -10.07 -16.06 0.33
N PHE A 363 -11.25 -15.61 -0.09
CA PHE A 363 -12.26 -15.05 0.81
C PHE A 363 -13.68 -15.39 0.38
N THR A 364 -14.57 -15.45 1.36
CA THR A 364 -15.99 -15.71 1.16
C THR A 364 -16.72 -14.50 0.58
N HIS A 365 -17.95 -14.70 0.12
CA HIS A 365 -18.79 -13.62 -0.42
C HIS A 365 -19.14 -12.52 0.60
N ASP A 366 -19.01 -12.79 1.91
CA ASP A 366 -19.12 -11.81 2.99
C ASP A 366 -17.76 -11.23 3.43
N TYR A 367 -16.74 -11.31 2.55
CA TYR A 367 -15.42 -10.72 2.72
C TYR A 367 -14.63 -11.23 3.93
N LYS A 368 -14.78 -12.51 4.29
CA LYS A 368 -13.94 -13.15 5.32
C LYS A 368 -12.81 -13.91 4.65
N ILE A 369 -11.58 -13.63 5.08
CA ILE A 369 -10.40 -14.36 4.62
C ILE A 369 -10.48 -15.79 5.15
N ILE A 370 -10.41 -16.77 4.24
CA ILE A 370 -10.36 -18.19 4.62
C ILE A 370 -8.98 -18.78 4.37
N LYS A 371 -8.22 -18.21 3.43
CA LYS A 371 -6.85 -18.64 3.12
C LYS A 371 -6.00 -17.45 2.69
N THR A 372 -4.76 -17.46 3.15
CA THR A 372 -3.68 -16.61 2.61
C THR A 372 -2.48 -17.48 2.31
N ILE A 373 -1.90 -17.30 1.14
CA ILE A 373 -0.75 -18.07 0.65
C ILE A 373 0.37 -17.07 0.35
N VAL A 374 1.56 -17.34 0.89
CA VAL A 374 2.77 -16.52 0.69
C VAL A 374 3.91 -17.41 0.23
N ASN A 375 4.51 -17.09 -0.90
CA ASN A 375 5.55 -17.90 -1.55
C ASN A 375 5.10 -19.37 -1.67
N GLY A 376 3.84 -19.60 -2.02
CA GLY A 376 3.22 -20.93 -2.16
C GLY A 376 2.93 -21.67 -0.86
N ASN A 377 3.18 -21.07 0.31
CA ASN A 377 2.87 -21.66 1.61
C ASN A 377 1.56 -21.09 2.15
N GLU A 378 0.67 -21.95 2.60
CA GLU A 378 -0.54 -21.52 3.30
C GLU A 378 -0.15 -21.02 4.70
N VAL A 379 -0.38 -19.73 4.98
CA VAL A 379 -0.01 -19.05 6.23
C VAL A 379 -1.21 -18.65 7.10
N VAL A 380 -2.41 -18.63 6.50
CA VAL A 380 -3.70 -18.47 7.18
C VAL A 380 -4.65 -19.55 6.69
N THR A 381 -5.34 -20.19 7.62
CA THR A 381 -6.40 -21.17 7.39
C THR A 381 -7.48 -20.94 8.44
N GLU A 382 -8.72 -20.66 8.01
CA GLU A 382 -9.90 -20.62 8.90
C GLU A 382 -10.87 -21.78 8.65
#